data_AF-A0A350M2E4-F1
#
_entry.id   AF-A0A350M2E4-F1
#
_cell.length_a   1.000
_cell.length_b   1.000
_cell.length_c   1.000
_cell.angle_alpha   90.00
_cell.angle_beta   90.00
_cell.angle_gamma   90.00
#
_symmetry.space_group_name_H-M   'P 1'
#
loop_
_entity.id
_entity.type
_entity.pdbx_description
1 polymer ?
#
loop_
_entity_poly.entity_id
_entity_poly.type
_entity_poly.pdbx_seq_one_letter_code
_entity_poly.pdbx_strand_id
1 'polypeptide(L)' 'KAAKIVEDRLVGAYLRVRENARNGLAVVAVERDSCGGCFNKIPPQRQMDIKSHKKIIVCEHCGRILVDIAIDQKAAETE' A
#
# COMPACT_ATOMS: atom_id res chain seq x y z
N LYS A 1 14.67 8.83 -10.87
CA LYS A 1 13.56 8.01 -11.42
C LYS A 1 12.45 8.03 -10.37
N ALA A 2 11.23 8.42 -10.73
CA ALA A 2 10.02 8.63 -9.90
C ALA A 2 10.13 9.54 -8.65
N ALA A 3 11.09 9.36 -7.76
CA ALA A 3 11.20 10.14 -6.52
C ALA A 3 11.37 11.67 -6.75
N LYS A 4 11.84 12.11 -7.93
CA LYS A 4 11.99 13.54 -8.27
C LYS A 4 10.68 14.25 -8.61
N ILE A 5 9.61 13.49 -8.88
CA ILE A 5 8.28 14.01 -9.26
C ILE A 5 7.23 13.75 -8.18
N VAL A 6 7.62 13.11 -7.08
CA VAL A 6 6.76 12.79 -5.93
C VAL A 6 7.18 13.70 -4.78
N GLU A 7 6.22 14.21 -4.02
CA GLU A 7 6.49 15.05 -2.86
C GLU A 7 7.42 14.36 -1.84
N ASP A 8 8.40 15.10 -1.32
CA ASP A 8 9.39 14.59 -0.37
C ASP A 8 8.75 13.96 0.87
N ARG A 9 7.61 14.49 1.32
CA ARG A 9 6.85 13.94 2.46
C ARG A 9 6.38 12.50 2.18
N LEU A 10 5.90 12.23 0.97
CA LEU A 10 5.42 10.91 0.58
C LEU A 10 6.57 9.93 0.40
N VAL A 11 7.69 10.40 -0.18
CA VAL A 11 8.92 9.62 -0.29
C VAL A 11 9.44 9.23 1.09
N GLY A 12 9.51 10.20 2.03
CA GLY A 12 9.94 9.94 3.40
C GLY A 12 9.03 8.96 4.15
N ALA A 13 7.71 9.05 3.95
CA ALA A 13 6.77 8.09 4.53
C ALA A 13 6.97 6.67 3.95
N TYR A 14 7.13 6.55 2.64
CA TYR A 14 7.40 5.27 1.97
C TYR A 14 8.70 4.63 2.48
N LEU A 15 9.79 5.39 2.55
CA LEU A 15 11.10 4.91 3.01
C LEU A 15 11.02 4.41 4.46
N ARG A 16 10.34 5.17 5.33
CA ARG A 16 10.13 4.75 6.73
C ARG A 16 9.39 3.43 6.82
N VAL A 17 8.31 3.24 6.07
CA VAL A 17 7.57 1.98 6.07
C VAL A 17 8.45 0.84 5.53
N ARG A 18 9.22 1.10 4.48
CA ARG A 18 10.11 0.11 3.85
C ARG A 18 11.18 -0.40 4.81
N GLU A 19 11.79 0.50 5.58
CA GLU A 19 12.84 0.19 6.55
C GLU A 19 12.28 -0.58 7.76
N ASN A 20 11.07 -0.24 8.20
CA ASN A 20 10.42 -0.91 9.33
C ASN A 20 9.78 -2.26 8.96
N ALA A 21 9.52 -2.51 7.68
CA ALA A 21 8.96 -3.78 7.22
C ALA A 21 10.04 -4.87 7.19
N ARG A 22 9.82 -5.97 7.92
CA ARG A 22 10.75 -7.12 7.98
C ARG A 22 11.12 -7.72 6.62
N ASN A 23 10.26 -7.59 5.62
CA ASN A 23 10.45 -8.09 4.26
C ASN A 23 10.78 -6.98 3.25
N GLY A 24 10.97 -5.73 3.71
CA GLY A 24 11.26 -4.59 2.84
C GLY A 24 10.11 -4.17 1.91
N LEU A 25 8.88 -4.63 2.16
CA LEU A 25 7.70 -4.25 1.38
C LEU A 25 6.94 -3.10 2.05
N ALA A 26 6.94 -1.94 1.39
CA ALA A 26 6.23 -0.75 1.85
C ALA A 26 4.80 -0.62 1.29
N VAL A 27 4.55 -1.18 0.11
CA VAL A 27 3.26 -1.18 -0.57
C VAL A 27 2.84 -2.64 -0.77
N VAL A 28 1.59 -2.96 -0.42
CA VAL A 28 1.03 -4.30 -0.56
C VAL A 28 -0.42 -4.21 -1.02
N ALA A 29 -0.84 -5.18 -1.83
CA ALA A 29 -2.23 -5.31 -2.24
C ALA A 29 -3.11 -5.79 -1.07
N VAL A 30 -4.41 -5.52 -1.18
CA VAL A 30 -5.43 -6.17 -0.36
C VAL A 30 -5.76 -7.52 -0.97
N GLU A 31 -5.61 -8.58 -0.18
CA GLU A 31 -5.90 -9.95 -0.59
C GLU A 31 -6.95 -10.55 0.32
N ARG A 32 -8.06 -11.04 -0.24
CA ARG A 32 -9.16 -11.69 0.51
C ARG A 32 -9.54 -10.88 1.76
N ASP A 33 -9.85 -9.60 1.55
CA ASP A 33 -10.24 -8.65 2.60
C ASP A 33 -9.17 -8.37 3.67
N SER A 34 -7.93 -8.77 3.44
CA SER A 34 -6.84 -8.68 4.41
C SER A 34 -5.63 -7.95 3.84
N CYS A 35 -4.80 -7.39 4.71
CA CYS A 35 -3.54 -6.77 4.30
C CYS A 35 -2.58 -7.84 3.78
N GLY A 36 -2.11 -7.74 2.54
CA GLY A 36 -1.15 -8.70 1.94
C GLY A 36 0.22 -8.77 2.62
N GLY A 37 0.49 -7.90 3.60
CA GLY A 37 1.74 -7.91 4.35
C GLY A 37 1.67 -8.51 5.76
N CYS A 38 0.59 -8.27 6.51
CA CYS A 38 0.45 -8.75 7.89
C CYS A 38 -0.77 -9.65 8.11
N PHE A 39 -1.54 -9.90 7.04
CA PHE A 39 -2.72 -10.77 7.02
C PHE A 39 -3.83 -10.42 8.02
N ASN A 40 -3.79 -9.22 8.59
CA ASN A 40 -4.90 -8.72 9.39
C ASN A 40 -6.08 -8.33 8.48
N LYS A 41 -7.28 -8.63 8.97
CA LYS A 41 -8.55 -8.33 8.29
C LYS A 41 -8.77 -6.81 8.25
N ILE A 42 -9.11 -6.30 7.08
CA ILE A 42 -9.41 -4.89 6.85
C ILE A 42 -10.91 -4.68 7.00
N PRO A 43 -11.37 -3.70 7.80
CA PRO A 43 -12.80 -3.41 7.92
C PRO A 43 -13.44 -3.03 6.57
N PRO A 44 -14.71 -3.40 6.32
CA PRO A 44 -15.37 -3.19 5.02
C PRO A 44 -15.37 -1.72 4.58
N GLN A 45 -15.54 -0.78 5.51
CA GLN A 45 -15.47 0.65 5.22
C GLN A 45 -14.12 1.06 4.62
N ARG A 46 -13.02 0.54 5.17
CA ARG A 46 -11.68 0.82 4.64
C ARG A 46 -11.44 0.14 3.30
N GLN A 47 -12.00 -1.04 3.08
CA GLN A 47 -11.92 -1.70 1.77
C GLN A 47 -12.59 -0.83 0.68
N MET A 48 -13.74 -0.22 0.98
CA MET A 48 -14.38 0.73 0.06
C MET A 48 -13.51 1.96 -0.20
N ASP A 49 -12.90 2.52 0.84
CA ASP A 49 -11.97 3.65 0.69
C ASP A 49 -10.76 3.28 -0.19
N ILE A 50 -10.22 2.06 -0.07
CA ILE A 50 -9.10 1.55 -0.87
C ILE A 50 -9.51 1.45 -2.34
N LYS A 51 -10.65 0.81 -2.62
CA LYS A 51 -11.20 0.68 -3.98
C LYS A 51 -11.53 2.03 -4.62
N SER A 52 -11.83 3.05 -3.81
CA SER A 52 -12.13 4.38 -4.32
C SER A 52 -10.90 5.14 -4.84
N HIS A 53 -9.68 4.72 -4.50
CA HIS A 53 -8.42 5.35 -4.95
C HIS A 53 -8.32 6.88 -4.71
N LYS A 54 -9.07 7.43 -3.75
CA LYS A 54 -9.14 8.88 -3.50
C LYS A 54 -8.01 9.41 -2.61
N LYS A 55 -7.42 8.55 -1.77
CA LYS A 55 -6.37 8.91 -0.82
C LYS A 55 -5.46 7.72 -0.57
N ILE A 56 -4.25 7.99 -0.09
CA ILE A 56 -3.32 6.96 0.37
C ILE A 56 -3.84 6.38 1.69
N ILE A 57 -3.93 5.06 1.76
CA ILE A 57 -4.47 4.34 2.91
C ILE A 57 -3.39 3.40 3.43
N VAL A 58 -3.12 3.46 4.73
CA VAL A 58 -2.15 2.59 5.40
C VAL A 58 -2.85 1.57 6.28
N CYS A 59 -2.29 0.38 6.38
CA CYS A 59 -2.73 -0.65 7.31
C CYS A 59 -2.57 -0.15 8.75
N GLU A 60 -3.63 -0.26 9.55
CA GLU A 60 -3.61 0.12 10.98
C GLU A 60 -2.69 -0.77 11.82
N HIS A 61 -2.43 -2.01 11.38
CA HIS A 61 -1.66 -2.97 12.16
C HIS A 61 -0.16 -2.95 11.86
N CYS A 62 0.22 -2.77 10.58
CA CYS A 62 1.62 -2.83 10.17
C CYS A 62 2.13 -1.56 9.47
N GLY A 63 1.29 -0.55 9.28
CA GLY A 63 1.67 0.72 8.66
C GLY A 63 1.95 0.66 7.15
N ARG A 64 1.87 -0.52 6.51
CA ARG A 64 2.09 -0.66 5.06
C ARG A 64 1.02 0.07 4.26
N ILE A 65 1.40 0.64 3.12
CA ILE A 65 0.49 1.28 2.19
C ILE A 65 -0.33 0.18 1.50
N LEU A 66 -1.65 0.32 1.54
CA LEU A 66 -2.60 -0.62 0.94
C LEU A 66 -3.01 -0.11 -0.43
N VAL A 67 -2.95 -1.00 -1.42
CA VAL A 67 -3.45 -0.75 -2.77
C VAL A 67 -4.51 -1.78 -3.15
N ASP A 68 -5.39 -1.41 -4.06
CA ASP A 68 -6.32 -2.35 -4.66
C ASP A 68 -5.58 -3.34 -5.56
N ILE A 69 -6.09 -4.57 -5.64
CA ILE A 69 -5.48 -5.65 -6.41
C ILE A 69 -5.42 -5.31 -7.91
N ALA A 70 -6.38 -4.52 -8.41
CA ALA A 70 -6.41 -4.07 -9.79
C ALA A 70 -5.22 -3.14 -10.14
N ILE A 71 -4.68 -2.41 -9.16
CA ILE A 71 -3.48 -1.57 -9.37
C ILE A 71 -2.23 -2.44 -9.39
N ASP A 72 -2.17 -3.44 -8.50
CA ASP A 72 -1.04 -4.37 -8.41
C ASP A 72 -0.88 -5.18 -9.71
N GLN A 73 -2.00 -5.65 -10.29
CA GLN A 73 -2.01 -6.36 -11.57
C GLN A 73 -1.53 -5.48 -12.74
N LYS A 74 -1.93 -4.21 -12.79
CA LYS A 74 -1.45 -3.27 -13.83
C LYS A 74 0.05 -3.03 -13.76
N ALA A 75 0.63 -3.02 -12.56
CA ALA A 75 2.06 -2.85 -12.40
C ALA A 75 2.85 -4.04 -12.99
N ALA A 76 2.32 -5.26 -12.87
CA ALA A 76 2.92 -6.47 -13.43
C ALA A 76 2.76 -6.59 -14.96
N GLU A 77 1.74 -5.98 -15.55
CA GLU A 77 1.49 -6.01 -17.01
C GLU A 77 2.31 -4.98 -17.81
N THR A 78 3.02 -4.07 -17.13
CA THR A 78 3.80 -3.00 -17.79
C THR A 78 5.30 -3.34 -17.94
N GLU A 79 5.70 -4.59 -17.71
CA GLU A 79 7.07 -5.08 -17.96
C GLU A 79 7.27 -5.61 -19.39
#